data_AF-A0A7S1T3H1-F1
#
_entry.id   AF-A0A7S1T3H1-F1
#
_cell.length_a   1.000
_cell.length_b   1.000
_cell.length_c   1.000
_cell.angle_alpha   90.00
_cell.angle_beta   90.00
_cell.angle_gamma   90.00
#
_symmetry.space_group_name_H-M   'P 1'
#
loop_
_entity.id
_entity.type
_entity.pdbx_description
1 polymer ?
#
loop_
_entity_poly.entity_id
_entity_poly.type
_entity_poly.pdbx_seq_one_letter_code
_entity_poly.pdbx_strand_id
1 'polypeptide(L)'
;ESGVLGEEWQATATELASSTVPFVPARVSTAFAQGSLTACSRSDFSTAEQDANMPTVRTLFADLVSPTPRVLSHAALLIVDVSGFTALSEDAKRRLGSEGVERFSLAMSAFFGVMMDTIASCHGDVDCFAGDAVLVVFVPRDGTDSGNSGYPLAVGGHDCSGAGGGLQEALCRALKCAQAVHDRLDGFQQEPEDPPLSMHSALAAGELICLECGGT
;
A
#
# COMPACT_ATOMS: atom_id res chain seq x y z
N GLU A 1 -32.91 -13.73 -5.18
CA GLU A 1 -32.04 -14.46 -4.22
C GLU A 1 -30.61 -14.67 -4.73
N SER A 2 -30.24 -14.18 -5.92
CA SER A 2 -28.91 -14.35 -6.53
C SER A 2 -27.84 -13.34 -6.12
N GLY A 3 -28.17 -12.31 -5.32
CA GLY A 3 -27.22 -11.28 -4.89
C GLY A 3 -26.43 -11.62 -3.62
N VAL A 4 -27.03 -12.38 -2.69
CA VAL A 4 -26.49 -12.61 -1.34
C VAL A 4 -25.28 -13.54 -1.36
N LEU A 5 -25.27 -14.53 -2.26
CA LEU A 5 -24.14 -15.46 -2.40
C LEU A 5 -22.88 -14.81 -2.97
N GLY A 6 -23.00 -13.70 -3.72
CA GLY A 6 -21.85 -13.00 -4.28
C GLY A 6 -21.09 -12.19 -3.23
N GLU A 7 -21.81 -11.53 -2.33
CA GLU A 7 -21.24 -10.67 -1.28
C GLU A 7 -20.50 -11.50 -0.21
N GLU A 8 -21.04 -12.66 0.17
CA GLU A 8 -20.44 -13.55 1.17
C GLU A 8 -19.12 -14.17 0.68
N TRP A 9 -19.03 -14.53 -0.60
CA TRP A 9 -17.79 -15.01 -1.21
C TRP A 9 -16.72 -13.92 -1.34
N GLN A 10 -17.10 -12.69 -1.67
CA GLN A 10 -16.16 -11.57 -1.79
C GLN A 10 -15.57 -11.17 -0.42
N ALA A 11 -16.39 -11.16 0.63
CA ALA A 11 -15.92 -10.92 2.00
C ALA A 11 -14.92 -12.00 2.44
N THR A 12 -15.26 -13.27 2.21
CA THR A 12 -14.40 -14.41 2.57
C THR A 12 -13.08 -14.41 1.79
N ALA A 13 -13.11 -14.07 0.49
CA ALA A 13 -11.90 -13.97 -0.33
C ALA A 13 -10.99 -12.82 0.10
N THR A 14 -11.57 -11.69 0.51
CA THR A 14 -10.81 -10.54 1.04
C THR A 14 -10.16 -10.89 2.38
N GLU A 15 -10.88 -11.59 3.26
CA GLU A 15 -10.36 -12.05 4.55
C GLU A 15 -9.23 -13.08 4.38
N LEU A 16 -9.39 -14.07 3.50
CA LEU A 16 -8.36 -15.06 3.20
C LEU A 16 -7.14 -14.45 2.49
N ALA A 17 -7.34 -13.50 1.58
CA ALA A 17 -6.24 -12.77 0.96
C ALA A 17 -5.47 -11.95 2.02
N SER A 18 -6.19 -11.23 2.87
CA SER A 18 -5.59 -10.45 3.97
C SER A 18 -4.87 -11.33 4.99
N SER A 19 -5.33 -12.55 5.25
CA SER A 19 -4.68 -13.48 6.18
C SER A 19 -3.46 -14.18 5.57
N THR A 20 -3.43 -14.35 4.25
CA THR A 20 -2.37 -15.10 3.54
C THR A 20 -1.21 -14.19 3.14
N VAL A 21 -1.46 -12.90 2.93
CA VAL A 21 -0.45 -11.91 2.57
C VAL A 21 -0.66 -10.61 3.35
N PRO A 22 -0.14 -10.51 4.59
CA PRO A 22 -0.18 -9.26 5.37
C PRO A 22 0.61 -8.12 4.72
N PHE A 23 1.32 -8.41 3.63
CA PHE A 23 2.14 -7.47 2.85
C PHE A 23 1.48 -7.01 1.55
N VAL A 24 0.23 -7.42 1.29
CA VAL A 24 -0.52 -6.95 0.11
C VAL A 24 -1.47 -5.83 0.56
N PRO A 25 -1.42 -4.64 -0.07
CA PRO A 25 -2.29 -3.54 0.30
C PRO A 25 -3.77 -3.92 0.19
N ALA A 26 -4.58 -3.45 1.12
CA ALA A 26 -5.99 -3.80 1.19
C ALA A 26 -6.70 -3.48 -0.13
N ARG A 27 -6.36 -2.35 -0.77
CA ARG A 27 -6.92 -1.97 -2.08
C ARG A 27 -6.61 -2.98 -3.20
N VAL A 28 -5.46 -3.65 -3.14
CA VAL A 28 -5.04 -4.66 -4.13
C VAL A 28 -5.80 -5.95 -3.86
N SER A 29 -5.90 -6.37 -2.59
CA SER A 29 -6.70 -7.53 -2.18
C SER A 29 -8.17 -7.39 -2.54
N THR A 30 -8.76 -6.21 -2.32
CA THR A 30 -10.14 -5.92 -2.73
C THR A 30 -10.28 -5.93 -4.25
N ALA A 31 -9.38 -5.29 -4.99
CA ALA A 31 -9.41 -5.33 -6.44
C ALA A 31 -9.25 -6.76 -6.99
N PHE A 32 -8.46 -7.61 -6.33
CA PHE A 32 -8.35 -9.04 -6.65
C PHE A 32 -9.69 -9.75 -6.44
N ALA A 33 -10.29 -9.60 -5.26
CA ALA A 33 -11.57 -10.24 -4.92
C ALA A 33 -12.72 -9.80 -5.83
N GLN A 34 -12.67 -8.56 -6.33
CA GLN A 34 -13.64 -8.00 -7.27
C GLN A 34 -13.36 -8.40 -8.74
N GLY A 35 -12.24 -9.07 -9.03
CA GLY A 35 -11.81 -9.34 -10.41
C GLY A 35 -11.47 -8.07 -11.20
N SER A 36 -11.17 -6.97 -10.49
CA SER A 36 -10.86 -5.65 -11.05
C SER A 36 -9.35 -5.39 -11.14
N LEU A 37 -8.49 -6.34 -10.72
CA LEU A 37 -7.08 -6.28 -11.09
C LEU A 37 -6.96 -6.33 -12.60
N THR A 38 -5.96 -5.62 -13.13
CA THR A 38 -5.60 -5.54 -14.54
C THR A 38 -5.98 -6.79 -15.32
N ALA A 39 -7.08 -6.73 -16.07
CA ALA A 39 -7.47 -7.83 -16.95
C ALA A 39 -6.49 -7.88 -18.13
N CYS A 40 -5.91 -9.05 -18.38
CA CYS A 40 -5.13 -9.28 -19.59
C CYS A 40 -6.07 -9.28 -20.80
N SER A 41 -6.14 -8.18 -21.56
CA SER A 41 -6.83 -8.19 -22.85
C SER A 41 -5.98 -8.98 -23.86
N ARG A 42 -6.42 -10.19 -24.18
CA ARG A 42 -5.76 -11.08 -25.15
C ARG A 42 -6.21 -10.83 -26.60
N SER A 43 -7.09 -9.86 -26.84
CA SER A 43 -7.84 -9.76 -28.11
C SER A 43 -7.19 -8.93 -29.22
N ASP A 44 -6.04 -8.29 -29.01
CA ASP A 44 -5.54 -7.30 -29.98
C ASP A 44 -4.37 -7.76 -30.86
N PHE A 45 -3.93 -9.02 -30.76
CA PHE A 45 -2.87 -9.55 -31.65
C PHE A 45 -3.38 -10.71 -32.50
N SER A 46 -4.09 -10.36 -33.57
CA SER A 46 -4.17 -11.21 -34.76
C SER A 46 -3.53 -10.47 -35.94
N THR A 47 -2.77 -11.22 -36.73
CA THR A 47 -2.09 -10.88 -37.99
C THR A 47 -0.78 -10.10 -37.91
N ALA A 48 0.36 -10.80 -38.01
CA ALA A 48 1.22 -10.72 -39.20
C ALA A 48 2.46 -11.63 -39.11
N GLU A 49 2.55 -12.51 -40.12
CA GLU A 49 3.76 -13.05 -40.77
C GLU A 49 4.70 -13.99 -40.01
N GLN A 50 4.55 -15.27 -40.40
CA GLN A 50 5.57 -16.31 -40.38
C GLN A 50 6.79 -15.87 -41.21
N ASP A 51 7.88 -15.49 -40.57
CA ASP A 51 9.22 -15.62 -41.16
C ASP A 51 10.09 -16.46 -40.22
N ALA A 52 10.48 -17.62 -40.74
CA ALA A 52 11.28 -18.60 -40.04
C ALA A 52 12.73 -18.11 -39.91
N ASN A 53 13.29 -18.28 -38.71
CA ASN A 53 14.73 -18.38 -38.43
C ASN A 53 15.46 -17.11 -37.93
N MET A 54 14.94 -16.46 -36.88
CA MET A 54 15.73 -15.91 -35.76
C MET A 54 14.77 -15.47 -34.63
N PRO A 55 14.83 -16.00 -33.39
CA PRO A 55 14.02 -15.44 -32.30
C PRO A 55 14.61 -14.07 -31.97
N THR A 56 13.97 -13.03 -32.49
CA THR A 56 14.30 -11.66 -32.09
C THR A 56 13.81 -11.46 -30.66
N VAL A 57 14.43 -10.54 -29.92
CA VAL A 57 13.96 -10.10 -28.59
C VAL A 57 12.45 -9.80 -28.58
N ARG A 58 11.90 -9.42 -29.74
CA ARG A 58 10.48 -9.22 -30.03
C ARG A 58 9.58 -10.46 -29.82
N THR A 59 10.09 -11.67 -30.05
CA THR A 59 9.34 -12.92 -29.89
C THR A 59 9.25 -13.38 -28.44
N LEU A 60 10.23 -13.00 -27.59
CA LEU A 60 10.23 -13.30 -26.15
C LEU A 60 9.22 -12.44 -25.37
N PHE A 61 8.85 -11.28 -25.92
CA PHE A 61 7.91 -10.34 -25.30
C PHE A 61 6.52 -10.33 -25.96
N ALA A 62 6.29 -11.19 -26.97
CA ALA A 62 4.99 -11.31 -27.63
C ALA A 62 3.89 -11.81 -26.67
N ASP A 63 4.27 -12.49 -25.58
CA ASP A 63 3.37 -12.97 -24.54
C ASP A 63 3.24 -12.00 -23.35
N LEU A 64 3.97 -10.88 -23.34
CA LEU A 64 3.79 -9.84 -22.32
C LEU A 64 2.57 -8.99 -22.67
N VAL A 65 1.44 -9.32 -22.05
CA VAL A 65 0.24 -8.48 -22.10
C VAL A 65 0.49 -7.19 -21.33
N SER A 66 0.19 -6.04 -21.94
CA SER A 66 0.31 -4.75 -21.25
C SER A 66 -0.76 -4.67 -20.15
N PRO A 67 -0.37 -4.43 -18.89
CA PRO A 67 -1.34 -4.33 -17.80
C PRO A 67 -2.20 -3.07 -17.96
N THR A 68 -3.49 -3.18 -17.70
CA THR A 68 -4.45 -2.06 -17.77
C THR A 68 -4.37 -1.22 -16.49
N PRO A 69 -3.88 0.03 -16.50
CA PRO A 69 -3.70 0.80 -15.28
C PRO A 69 -5.04 1.07 -14.56
N ARG A 70 -5.04 1.00 -13.22
CA ARG A 70 -6.13 1.49 -12.38
C ARG A 70 -5.80 2.91 -11.94
N VAL A 71 -6.80 3.80 -11.95
CA VAL A 71 -6.61 5.22 -11.62
C VAL A 71 -7.42 5.54 -10.38
N LEU A 72 -6.76 6.02 -9.33
CA LEU A 72 -7.39 6.59 -8.14
C LEU A 72 -7.43 8.12 -8.33
N SER A 73 -8.59 8.68 -8.63
CA SER A 73 -8.71 10.11 -8.99
C SER A 73 -8.42 11.05 -7.82
N HIS A 74 -8.63 10.59 -6.60
CA HIS A 74 -8.43 11.36 -5.38
C HIS A 74 -7.68 10.50 -4.37
N ALA A 75 -6.37 10.68 -4.27
CA ALA A 75 -5.54 9.98 -3.29
C ALA A 75 -4.59 10.95 -2.60
N ALA A 76 -4.26 10.65 -1.34
CA ALA A 76 -3.11 11.21 -0.67
C ALA A 76 -2.09 10.10 -0.39
N LEU A 77 -0.84 10.36 -0.75
CA LEU A 77 0.30 9.52 -0.45
C LEU A 77 1.07 10.14 0.70
N LEU A 78 1.22 9.37 1.78
CA LEU A 78 2.12 9.67 2.88
C LEU A 78 3.35 8.78 2.77
N ILE A 79 4.52 9.38 2.79
CA ILE A 79 5.81 8.68 2.90
C ILE A 79 6.34 8.99 4.30
N VAL A 80 6.64 7.95 5.08
CA VAL A 80 7.27 8.08 6.39
C VAL A 80 8.66 7.45 6.31
N ASP A 81 9.70 8.26 6.35
CA ASP A 81 11.09 7.83 6.37
C ASP A 81 11.62 7.76 7.81
N VAL A 82 12.25 6.64 8.17
CA VAL A 82 12.76 6.40 9.53
C VAL A 82 14.26 6.66 9.56
N SER A 83 14.66 7.76 10.17
CA SER A 83 16.07 8.09 10.35
C SER A 83 16.62 7.49 11.64
N GLY A 84 17.89 7.06 11.61
CA GLY A 84 18.58 6.43 12.75
C GLY A 84 18.66 4.91 12.68
N PHE A 85 18.02 4.29 11.68
CA PHE A 85 17.99 2.83 11.45
C PHE A 85 19.41 2.23 11.35
N THR A 86 20.25 2.83 10.50
CA THR A 86 21.65 2.40 10.32
C THR A 86 22.46 2.54 11.60
N ALA A 87 22.32 3.67 12.30
CA ALA A 87 23.04 3.91 13.55
C ALA A 87 22.66 2.89 14.62
N LEU A 88 21.37 2.56 14.77
CA LEU A 88 20.89 1.53 15.67
C LEU A 88 21.44 0.14 15.31
N SER A 89 21.44 -0.21 14.01
CA SER A 89 21.94 -1.52 13.55
C SER A 89 23.45 -1.69 13.81
N GLU A 90 24.24 -0.65 13.57
CA GLU A 90 25.70 -0.67 13.77
C GLU A 90 26.06 -0.71 15.25
N ASP A 91 25.31 0.03 16.05
CA ASP A 91 25.50 0.09 17.49
C ASP A 91 25.14 -1.24 18.17
N ALA A 92 23.99 -1.85 17.84
CA ALA A 92 23.60 -3.15 18.36
C ALA A 92 24.65 -4.22 18.03
N LYS A 93 25.15 -4.23 16.78
CA LYS A 93 26.22 -5.13 16.35
C LYS A 93 27.52 -4.89 17.11
N ARG A 94 27.88 -3.63 17.39
CA ARG A 94 29.11 -3.26 18.10
C ARG A 94 29.07 -3.69 19.57
N ARG A 95 27.94 -3.54 20.25
CA ARG A 95 27.80 -3.86 21.68
C ARG A 95 27.63 -5.36 21.93
N LEU A 96 26.85 -6.05 21.10
CA LEU A 96 26.30 -7.37 21.40
C LEU A 96 26.66 -8.43 20.35
N GLY A 97 27.37 -8.07 19.27
CA GLY A 97 27.76 -9.02 18.24
C GLY A 97 26.55 -9.67 17.55
N SER A 98 26.44 -11.00 17.60
CA SER A 98 25.31 -11.75 17.00
C SER A 98 23.99 -11.54 17.73
N GLU A 99 24.00 -11.36 19.05
CA GLU A 99 22.81 -11.05 19.86
C GLU A 99 22.25 -9.66 19.51
N GLY A 100 23.12 -8.77 19.03
CA GLY A 100 22.73 -7.45 18.54
C GLY A 100 21.76 -7.49 17.35
N VAL A 101 21.86 -8.50 16.50
CA VAL A 101 20.94 -8.66 15.34
C VAL A 101 19.53 -8.99 15.81
N GLU A 102 19.41 -9.88 16.80
CA GLU A 102 18.11 -10.25 17.37
C GLU A 102 17.49 -9.07 18.12
N ARG A 103 18.28 -8.37 18.95
CA ARG A 103 17.81 -7.18 19.67
C ARG A 103 17.38 -6.07 18.72
N PHE A 104 18.13 -5.84 17.65
CA PHE A 104 17.76 -4.91 16.59
C PHE A 104 16.43 -5.32 15.94
N SER A 105 16.27 -6.60 15.58
CA SER A 105 15.02 -7.11 15.00
C SER A 105 13.81 -6.90 15.91
N LEU A 106 13.97 -7.12 17.22
CA LEU A 106 12.93 -6.86 18.22
C LEU A 106 12.59 -5.36 18.33
N ALA A 107 13.60 -4.49 18.37
CA ALA A 107 13.42 -3.04 18.37
C ALA A 107 12.66 -2.56 17.14
N MET A 108 12.98 -3.09 15.97
CA MET A 108 12.29 -2.74 14.73
C MET A 108 10.88 -3.30 14.68
N SER A 109 10.68 -4.53 15.16
CA SER A 109 9.34 -5.11 15.22
C SER A 109 8.43 -4.32 16.15
N ALA A 110 8.92 -3.86 17.30
CA ALA A 110 8.16 -3.02 18.23
C ALA A 110 7.86 -1.64 17.63
N PHE A 111 8.86 -1.01 17.03
CA PHE A 111 8.72 0.29 16.35
C PHE A 111 7.69 0.23 15.21
N PHE A 112 7.84 -0.71 14.29
CA PHE A 112 6.90 -0.88 13.18
C PHE A 112 5.53 -1.33 13.66
N GLY A 113 5.42 -2.14 14.71
CA GLY A 113 4.14 -2.50 15.30
C GLY A 113 3.33 -1.27 15.71
N VAL A 114 3.94 -0.37 16.49
CA VAL A 114 3.30 0.90 16.89
C VAL A 114 2.96 1.77 15.68
N MET A 115 3.84 1.82 14.68
CA MET A 115 3.60 2.59 13.45
C MET A 115 2.40 2.04 12.68
N MET A 116 2.36 0.73 12.43
CA MET A 116 1.29 0.06 11.68
C MET A 116 -0.05 0.22 12.39
N ASP A 117 -0.10 0.04 13.71
CA ASP A 117 -1.32 0.26 14.50
C ASP A 117 -1.82 1.71 14.37
N THR A 118 -0.90 2.67 14.37
CA THR A 118 -1.23 4.09 14.20
C THR A 118 -1.77 4.37 12.81
N ILE A 119 -1.12 3.85 11.77
CA ILE A 119 -1.56 3.99 10.37
C ILE A 119 -2.95 3.36 10.17
N ALA A 120 -3.14 2.14 10.69
CA ALA A 120 -4.42 1.44 10.64
C ALA A 120 -5.54 2.22 11.34
N SER A 121 -5.27 2.85 12.50
CA SER A 121 -6.24 3.69 13.19
C SER A 121 -6.65 4.94 12.41
N CYS A 122 -5.79 5.41 11.49
CA CYS A 122 -6.10 6.49 10.55
C CYS A 122 -6.71 5.98 9.23
N HIS A 123 -6.95 4.67 9.15
CA HIS A 123 -7.43 3.94 7.97
C HIS A 123 -6.50 4.08 6.75
N GLY A 124 -5.20 4.29 6.97
CA GLY A 124 -4.21 4.30 5.90
C GLY A 124 -4.00 2.88 5.37
N ASP A 125 -3.81 2.77 4.05
CA ASP A 125 -3.47 1.51 3.38
C ASP A 125 -1.99 1.50 3.05
N VAL A 126 -1.21 0.70 3.79
CA VAL A 126 0.23 0.58 3.59
C VAL A 126 0.47 -0.07 2.22
N ASP A 127 1.10 0.66 1.30
CA ASP A 127 1.40 0.17 -0.03
C ASP A 127 2.63 -0.73 -0.04
N CYS A 128 3.75 -0.20 0.47
CA CYS A 128 5.01 -0.93 0.47
C CYS A 128 5.98 -0.36 1.50
N PHE A 129 6.98 -1.19 1.82
CA PHE A 129 8.18 -0.80 2.54
C PHE A 129 9.29 -0.61 1.52
N ALA A 130 9.83 0.60 1.44
CA ALA A 130 10.92 0.98 0.54
C ALA A 130 12.17 1.26 1.39
N GLY A 131 12.87 0.20 1.78
CA GLY A 131 13.98 0.31 2.73
C GLY A 131 13.48 0.64 4.13
N ASP A 132 13.89 1.79 4.65
CA ASP A 132 13.47 2.40 5.92
C ASP A 132 12.29 3.36 5.78
N ALA A 133 11.74 3.51 4.57
CA ALA A 133 10.54 4.29 4.33
C ALA A 133 9.28 3.42 4.19
N VAL A 134 8.16 3.91 4.72
CA VAL A 134 6.83 3.32 4.58
C VAL A 134 5.97 4.22 3.70
N LEU A 135 5.38 3.65 2.65
CA LEU A 135 4.43 4.32 1.78
C LEU A 135 3.00 3.96 2.18
N VAL A 136 2.17 4.96 2.41
CA VAL A 136 0.79 4.80 2.86
C VAL A 136 -0.15 5.59 1.96
N VAL A 137 -1.17 4.94 1.43
CA VAL A 137 -2.18 5.54 0.56
C VAL A 137 -3.47 5.76 1.33
N PHE A 138 -4.04 6.95 1.14
CA PHE A 138 -5.34 7.34 1.67
C PHE A 138 -6.26 7.67 0.49
N VAL A 139 -7.41 7.01 0.46
CA VAL A 139 -8.49 7.28 -0.49
C VAL A 139 -9.75 7.78 0.25
N PRO A 140 -10.64 8.56 -0.40
CA PRO A 140 -11.92 8.98 0.15
C PRO A 140 -12.75 7.77 0.61
N ARG A 141 -13.54 7.93 1.67
CA ARG A 141 -14.41 6.84 2.17
C ARG A 141 -15.66 6.65 1.31
N ASP A 142 -16.18 7.75 0.77
CA ASP A 142 -17.34 7.75 -0.11
C ASP A 142 -16.85 7.74 -1.57
N GLY A 143 -16.53 6.53 -2.05
CA GLY A 143 -15.89 6.30 -3.34
C GLY A 143 -16.64 6.86 -4.55
N THR A 144 -16.39 8.13 -4.90
CA THR A 144 -16.63 8.64 -6.25
C THR A 144 -15.42 8.35 -7.14
N ASP A 145 -14.96 7.10 -7.15
CA ASP A 145 -14.31 6.60 -8.35
C ASP A 145 -15.42 6.46 -9.38
N SER A 146 -15.39 7.28 -10.43
CA SER A 146 -16.36 7.21 -11.54
C SER A 146 -16.24 5.92 -12.38
N GLY A 147 -15.53 4.91 -11.87
CA GLY A 147 -15.46 3.54 -12.37
C GLY A 147 -15.73 2.55 -11.23
N ASN A 148 -17.01 2.29 -10.96
CA ASN A 148 -17.55 1.08 -10.33
C ASN A 148 -16.62 0.34 -9.33
N SER A 149 -16.44 0.89 -8.12
CA SER A 149 -15.77 0.17 -7.02
C SER A 149 -16.60 0.25 -5.74
N GLY A 150 -17.17 -0.90 -5.35
CA GLY A 150 -17.92 -1.07 -4.12
C GLY A 150 -16.99 -1.27 -2.93
N TYR A 151 -16.81 -0.22 -2.13
CA TYR A 151 -16.28 -0.32 -0.77
C TYR A 151 -17.44 -0.13 0.22
N PRO A 152 -17.85 -1.15 1.01
CA PRO A 152 -18.85 -0.95 2.05
C PRO A 152 -18.15 -0.65 3.38
N LEU A 153 -17.94 0.63 3.69
CA LEU A 153 -17.63 1.08 5.06
C LEU A 153 -18.35 2.42 5.33
N ALA A 154 -19.64 2.32 5.65
CA ALA A 154 -20.43 3.46 6.12
C ALA A 154 -20.13 3.78 7.59
N VAL A 155 -19.71 5.03 7.89
CA VAL A 155 -20.17 5.80 9.06
C VAL A 155 -20.12 7.29 8.69
N GLY A 156 -21.27 7.94 8.74
CA GLY A 156 -21.47 9.28 8.21
C GLY A 156 -20.94 10.45 9.06
N GLY A 157 -21.11 11.64 8.47
CA GLY A 157 -21.14 12.92 9.18
C GLY A 157 -20.05 13.91 8.76
N HIS A 158 -20.31 14.67 7.69
CA HIS A 158 -20.48 16.14 7.65
C HIS A 158 -20.16 16.65 6.23
N ASP A 159 -21.16 17.25 5.60
CA ASP A 159 -21.09 17.80 4.24
C ASP A 159 -19.96 18.82 4.04
N CYS A 160 -19.08 18.51 3.10
CA CYS A 160 -18.40 19.50 2.26
C CYS A 160 -18.54 19.07 0.79
N SER A 161 -19.79 19.11 0.29
CA SER A 161 -20.12 18.91 -1.12
C SER A 161 -19.42 19.96 -2.00
N GLY A 162 -18.29 19.54 -2.57
CA GLY A 162 -17.66 20.09 -3.76
C GLY A 162 -16.77 19.00 -4.37
N ALA A 163 -16.45 19.10 -5.67
CA ALA A 163 -15.54 18.17 -6.36
C ALA A 163 -14.12 18.06 -5.76
N GLY A 164 -13.81 18.87 -4.72
CA GLY A 164 -12.58 18.77 -3.92
C GLY A 164 -12.72 18.03 -2.58
N GLY A 165 -13.92 17.59 -2.20
CA GLY A 165 -14.19 17.00 -0.87
C GLY A 165 -13.45 15.69 -0.63
N GLY A 166 -13.41 14.80 -1.63
CA GLY A 166 -12.72 13.52 -1.50
C GLY A 166 -11.20 13.67 -1.32
N LEU A 167 -10.56 14.50 -2.15
CA LEU A 167 -9.12 14.75 -2.02
C LEU A 167 -8.76 15.41 -0.70
N GLN A 168 -9.60 16.36 -0.25
CA GLN A 168 -9.42 17.02 1.05
C GLN A 168 -9.57 16.03 2.21
N GLU A 169 -10.54 15.11 2.15
CA GLU A 169 -10.71 14.06 3.16
C GLU A 169 -9.47 13.16 3.25
N ALA A 170 -9.00 12.66 2.10
CA ALA A 170 -7.80 11.83 2.01
C ALA A 170 -6.57 12.56 2.58
N LEU A 171 -6.36 13.82 2.21
CA LEU A 171 -5.25 14.64 2.70
C LEU A 171 -5.35 14.91 4.20
N CYS A 172 -6.54 15.26 4.71
CA CYS A 172 -6.74 15.48 6.14
C CYS A 172 -6.45 14.22 6.96
N ARG A 173 -6.81 13.04 6.46
CA ARG A 173 -6.49 11.76 7.11
C ARG A 173 -5.00 11.45 7.05
N ALA A 174 -4.34 11.67 5.92
CA ALA A 174 -2.90 11.53 5.79
C ALA A 174 -2.13 12.46 6.75
N LEU A 175 -2.55 13.72 6.87
CA LEU A 175 -1.97 14.69 7.81
C LEU A 175 -2.15 14.27 9.27
N LYS A 176 -3.37 13.84 9.65
CA LYS A 176 -3.63 13.32 11.01
C LYS A 176 -2.81 12.07 11.30
N CYS A 177 -2.65 11.20 10.32
CA CYS A 177 -1.80 10.02 10.44
C CYS A 177 -0.34 10.39 10.65
N ALA A 178 0.21 11.29 9.83
CA ALA A 178 1.57 11.76 9.99
C ALA A 178 1.80 12.36 11.38
N GLN A 179 0.89 13.24 11.83
CA GLN A 179 0.95 13.83 13.16
C GLN A 179 0.92 12.75 14.25
N ALA A 180 -0.04 11.82 14.20
CA ALA A 180 -0.16 10.76 15.20
C ALA A 180 1.07 9.83 15.23
N VAL A 181 1.67 9.54 14.06
CA VAL A 181 2.92 8.80 13.96
C VAL A 181 4.04 9.57 14.66
N HIS A 182 4.22 10.86 14.33
CA HIS A 182 5.19 11.73 14.99
C HIS A 182 4.99 11.80 16.51
N ASP A 183 3.76 12.02 16.98
CA ASP A 183 3.46 12.13 18.41
C ASP A 183 3.78 10.86 19.20
N ARG A 184 3.71 9.68 18.55
CA ARG A 184 3.92 8.38 19.22
C ARG A 184 5.34 7.84 19.08
N LEU A 185 6.06 8.21 18.02
CA LEU A 185 7.31 7.55 17.63
C LEU A 185 8.50 8.52 17.49
N ASP A 186 8.30 9.82 17.60
CA ASP A 186 9.42 10.76 17.61
C ASP A 186 10.28 10.56 18.87
N GLY A 187 11.57 10.33 18.67
CA GLY A 187 12.49 9.98 19.75
C GLY A 187 12.29 8.56 20.30
N PHE A 188 11.66 7.64 19.55
CA PHE A 188 11.46 6.27 20.01
C PHE A 188 12.79 5.59 20.35
N GLN A 189 12.83 4.99 21.54
CA GLN A 189 13.94 4.19 22.05
C GLN A 189 13.36 2.96 22.74
N GLN A 190 13.75 1.75 22.32
CA GLN A 190 13.33 0.54 23.04
C GLN A 190 14.03 0.45 24.39
N GLU A 191 15.33 0.76 24.42
CA GLU A 191 16.14 0.78 25.63
C GLU A 191 16.82 2.15 25.78
N PRO A 192 17.09 2.63 27.01
CA PRO A 192 17.67 3.96 27.24
C PRO A 192 19.04 4.18 26.59
N GLU A 193 19.75 3.10 26.30
CA GLU A 193 21.08 3.13 25.66
C GLU A 193 20.99 3.24 24.13
N ASP A 194 19.85 2.91 23.53
CA ASP A 194 19.71 2.86 22.08
C ASP A 194 19.65 4.27 21.49
N PRO A 195 20.28 4.54 20.33
CA PRO A 195 20.13 5.83 19.67
C PRO A 195 18.64 6.09 19.34
N PRO A 196 18.14 7.32 19.56
CA PRO A 196 16.75 7.64 19.28
C PRO A 196 16.48 7.59 17.78
N LEU A 197 15.30 7.07 17.43
CA LEU A 197 14.78 7.12 16.08
C LEU A 197 13.98 8.41 15.89
N SER A 198 14.11 9.01 14.72
CA SER A 198 13.32 10.16 14.30
C SER A 198 12.65 9.85 12.97
N MET A 199 11.59 10.57 12.64
CA MET A 199 10.87 10.35 11.39
C MET A 199 10.85 11.61 10.55
N HIS A 200 10.80 11.43 9.24
CA HIS A 200 10.51 12.48 8.29
C HIS A 200 9.29 12.07 7.47
N SER A 201 8.28 12.92 7.45
CA SER A 201 7.06 12.66 6.69
C SER A 201 6.98 13.57 5.47
N ALA A 202 6.66 13.00 4.31
CA ALA A 202 6.33 13.75 3.10
C ALA A 202 4.92 13.38 2.64
N LEU A 203 4.17 14.37 2.16
CA LEU A 203 2.82 14.16 1.64
C LEU A 203 2.72 14.65 0.20
N ALA A 204 2.05 13.85 -0.62
CA ALA A 204 1.60 14.22 -1.95
C ALA A 204 0.10 13.90 -2.07
N ALA A 205 -0.61 14.61 -2.94
CA ALA A 205 -2.04 14.39 -3.15
C ALA A 205 -2.40 14.66 -4.62
N GLY A 206 -3.28 13.84 -5.18
CA GLY A 206 -3.72 13.96 -6.57
C GLY A 206 -4.21 12.62 -7.12
N GLU A 207 -4.02 12.45 -8.42
CA GLU A 207 -4.30 11.20 -9.11
C GLU A 207 -3.16 10.20 -8.89
N LEU A 208 -3.49 8.97 -8.49
CA LEU A 208 -2.54 7.86 -8.37
C LEU A 208 -2.84 6.80 -9.41
N ILE A 209 -1.85 6.45 -10.22
CA ILE A 209 -1.95 5.37 -11.22
C ILE A 209 -1.33 4.11 -10.63
N CYS A 210 -2.13 3.07 -10.47
CA CYS A 210 -1.72 1.76 -10.02
C CYS A 210 -1.57 0.81 -11.21
N LEU A 211 -0.47 0.06 -11.23
CA LEU A 211 -0.19 -0.91 -12.29
C LEU A 211 0.23 -2.24 -11.65
N GLU A 212 -0.59 -3.26 -11.82
CA GLU A 212 -0.25 -4.61 -11.40
C GLU A 212 0.40 -5.37 -12.56
N CYS A 213 1.68 -5.71 -12.39
CA CYS A 213 2.46 -6.45 -13.38
C CYS A 213 2.71 -7.88 -12.86
N GLY A 214 2.48 -8.89 -13.68
CA GLY A 214 2.75 -10.28 -13.35
C GLY A 214 2.94 -11.15 -14.60
N GLY A 215 3.61 -12.28 -14.45
CA GLY A 215 3.72 -13.32 -15.49
C GLY A 215 2.71 -14.43 -15.25
N THR A 216 2.30 -15.12 -16.32
CA THR A 216 1.52 -16.36 -16.26
C THR A 216 2.40 -17.57 -16.02
#